data_AF-A0A1V9YAJ2-F1
#
_entry.id   AF-A0A1V9YAJ2-F1
#
_cell.length_a   1.000
_cell.length_b   1.000
_cell.length_c   1.000
_cell.angle_alpha   90.00
_cell.angle_beta   90.00
_cell.angle_gamma   90.00
#
_symmetry.space_group_name_H-M   'P 1'
#
loop_
_entity.id
_entity.type
_entity.pdbx_description
1 polymer ?
#
loop_
_entity_poly.entity_id
_entity_poly.type
_entity_poly.pdbx_seq_one_letter_code
_entity_poly.pdbx_strand_id
1 'polypeptide(L)'
;MIYPMDAVLKAPAASSKQLLSTALPLLYLLHALDKRFLDRVLGVLANTDGRDKSCKIVQYFCKLALAVNQAKYKPMIGTLAKQLSGARRVMRLGKSLKVLNNTSDAFSEPEGWQRTAALLSVSAGTLGDLGDDICWASDMAILPSWIGEYDKWVDRLWFFTLCCDLPLNTVALLEARAALLACDPETDPVGYHNCQVKLASVTISQVKGVADFFHSTRLAFNWPTSSTGQDAVCGLISASCSLLKIWKPDFLQKTT
;
A
#
# COMPACT_ATOMS: atom_id res chain seq x y z
N MET A 1 22.92 -27.02 -10.66
CA MET A 1 23.66 -26.56 -9.46
C MET A 1 22.62 -26.38 -8.37
N ILE A 2 22.45 -27.40 -7.52
CA ILE A 2 21.39 -27.50 -6.51
C ILE A 2 21.92 -26.79 -5.27
N TYR A 3 21.31 -25.67 -4.88
CA TYR A 3 21.63 -25.02 -3.61
C TYR A 3 21.16 -25.94 -2.46
N PRO A 4 22.01 -26.24 -1.47
CA PRO A 4 21.57 -26.96 -0.29
C PRO A 4 20.60 -26.06 0.50
N MET A 5 19.33 -26.47 0.59
CA MET A 5 18.27 -25.81 1.37
C MET A 5 18.56 -25.81 2.89
N ASP A 6 19.57 -26.55 3.33
CA ASP A 6 19.88 -26.73 4.76
C ASP A 6 20.56 -25.53 5.42
N ALA A 7 20.95 -24.51 4.65
CA ALA A 7 21.63 -23.31 5.17
C ALA A 7 20.68 -22.15 5.56
N VAL A 8 19.38 -22.21 5.22
CA VAL A 8 18.42 -21.10 5.48
C VAL A 8 17.56 -21.33 6.73
N LEU A 9 17.61 -22.51 7.36
CA LEU A 9 16.73 -22.86 8.49
C LEU A 9 17.42 -22.95 9.87
N LYS A 10 18.63 -22.41 10.03
CA LYS A 10 19.21 -22.14 11.36
C LYS A 10 19.15 -20.66 11.71
N ALA A 11 17.95 -20.08 11.68
CA ALA A 11 17.68 -18.95 12.55
C ALA A 11 17.67 -19.49 14.00
N PRO A 12 18.39 -18.89 14.96
CA PRO A 12 18.27 -19.29 16.36
C PRO A 12 16.79 -19.16 16.72
N ALA A 13 16.23 -20.18 17.38
CA ALA A 13 14.89 -20.14 17.92
C ALA A 13 14.82 -18.95 18.90
N ALA A 14 14.44 -17.78 18.39
CA ALA A 14 14.22 -16.59 19.18
C ALA A 14 13.10 -16.98 20.14
N SER A 15 13.46 -17.18 21.41
CA SER A 15 12.49 -17.53 22.44
C SER A 15 11.37 -16.49 22.38
N SER A 16 10.13 -16.89 22.59
CA SER A 16 8.97 -15.98 22.63
C SER A 16 9.21 -14.75 23.52
N LYS A 17 10.06 -14.88 24.54
CA LYS A 17 10.52 -13.79 25.42
C LYS A 17 11.40 -12.73 24.73
N GLN A 18 12.18 -13.11 23.72
CA GLN A 18 13.07 -12.22 22.98
C GLN A 18 12.30 -11.38 21.96
N LEU A 19 11.27 -11.95 21.34
CA LEU A 19 10.29 -11.24 20.51
C LEU A 19 9.44 -10.26 21.33
N LEU A 20 8.99 -10.67 22.52
CA LEU A 20 8.32 -9.78 23.47
C LEU A 20 9.23 -8.62 23.91
N SER A 21 10.51 -8.90 24.17
CA SER A 21 11.49 -7.88 24.58
C SER A 21 11.82 -6.85 23.50
N THR A 22 11.73 -7.19 22.21
CA THR A 22 11.96 -6.24 21.11
C THR A 22 10.69 -5.47 20.74
N ALA A 23 9.51 -6.07 20.94
CA ALA A 23 8.22 -5.40 20.75
C ALA A 23 7.87 -4.43 21.89
N LEU A 24 8.30 -4.72 23.13
CA LEU A 24 8.03 -3.92 24.33
C LEU A 24 8.45 -2.44 24.21
N PRO A 25 9.66 -2.10 23.74
CA PRO A 25 10.06 -0.72 23.52
C PRO A 25 9.17 -0.02 22.49
N LEU A 26 8.81 -0.69 21.39
CA LEU A 26 7.92 -0.12 20.36
C LEU A 26 6.50 0.10 20.92
N LEU A 27 5.98 -0.87 21.68
CA LEU A 27 4.69 -0.76 22.37
C LEU A 27 4.71 0.32 23.44
N TYR A 28 5.81 0.47 24.18
CA TYR A 28 5.99 1.53 25.16
C TYR A 28 6.09 2.91 24.48
N LEU A 29 6.77 3.01 23.35
CA LEU A 29 6.83 4.23 22.54
C LEU A 29 5.46 4.57 21.97
N LEU A 30 4.71 3.59 21.45
CA LEU A 30 3.32 3.72 21.01
C LEU A 30 2.36 4.08 22.15
N HIS A 31 2.60 3.57 23.36
CA HIS A 31 1.81 3.89 24.55
C HIS A 31 2.14 5.27 25.13
N ALA A 32 3.40 5.70 25.00
CA ALA A 32 3.88 7.02 25.42
C ALA A 32 3.61 8.12 24.38
N LEU A 33 3.21 7.76 23.16
CA LEU A 33 2.79 8.72 22.14
C LEU A 33 1.45 9.34 22.57
N ASP A 34 1.50 10.64 22.89
CA ASP A 34 0.30 11.44 23.16
C ASP A 34 -0.68 11.28 21.99
N LYS A 35 -1.94 10.92 22.28
CA LYS A 35 -3.00 10.80 21.29
C LYS A 35 -3.08 12.05 20.41
N ARG A 36 -2.87 13.25 20.98
CA ARG A 36 -2.86 14.51 20.22
C ARG A 36 -1.70 14.59 19.23
N PHE A 37 -0.55 14.05 19.58
CA PHE A 37 0.59 13.98 18.67
C PHE A 37 0.31 12.99 17.54
N LEU A 38 -0.21 11.80 17.86
CA LEU A 38 -0.62 10.82 16.86
C LEU A 38 -1.65 11.41 15.88
N ASP A 39 -2.69 12.06 16.40
CA ASP A 39 -3.73 12.71 15.59
C ASP A 39 -3.14 13.79 14.67
N ARG A 40 -2.17 14.58 15.16
CA ARG A 40 -1.45 15.59 14.35
C ARG A 40 -0.64 14.94 13.24
N VAL A 41 0.12 13.87 13.54
CA VAL A 41 0.92 13.15 12.54
C VAL A 41 0.02 12.52 11.49
N LEU A 42 -1.07 11.87 11.90
CA LEU A 42 -2.06 11.31 10.99
C LEU A 42 -2.74 12.40 10.13
N GLY A 43 -3.01 13.58 10.70
CA GLY A 43 -3.54 14.73 9.97
C GLY A 43 -2.56 15.26 8.92
N VAL A 44 -1.27 15.36 9.24
CA VAL A 44 -0.22 15.73 8.27
C VAL A 44 -0.14 14.69 7.15
N LEU A 45 -0.14 13.41 7.49
CA LEU A 45 -0.12 12.31 6.51
C LEU A 45 -1.35 12.32 5.59
N ALA A 46 -2.52 12.69 6.11
CA ALA A 46 -3.73 12.85 5.30
C ALA A 46 -3.58 14.00 4.28
N ASN A 47 -2.98 15.12 4.70
CA ASN A 47 -2.73 16.27 3.83
C ASN A 47 -1.65 16.02 2.76
N THR A 48 -0.69 15.14 3.04
CA THR A 48 0.37 14.78 2.08
C THR A 48 -0.01 13.64 1.15
N ASP A 49 -1.07 12.86 1.44
CA ASP A 49 -1.42 11.68 0.64
C ASP A 49 -1.76 12.06 -0.82
N GLY A 50 -2.54 13.11 -1.04
CA GLY A 50 -2.84 13.60 -2.40
C GLY A 50 -1.60 14.06 -3.16
N ARG A 51 -0.61 14.63 -2.45
CA ARG A 51 0.69 15.03 -3.02
C ARG A 51 1.55 13.82 -3.37
N ASP A 52 1.61 12.79 -2.51
CA ASP A 52 2.27 11.51 -2.81
C ASP A 52 1.69 10.88 -4.09
N LYS A 53 0.35 10.82 -4.22
CA LYS A 53 -0.28 10.25 -5.42
C LYS A 53 0.03 11.06 -6.68
N SER A 54 0.05 12.39 -6.59
CA SER A 54 0.42 13.25 -7.70
C SER A 54 1.88 13.04 -8.13
N CYS A 55 2.81 13.01 -7.16
CA CYS A 55 4.21 12.67 -7.42
C CYS A 55 4.36 11.27 -8.01
N LYS A 56 3.55 10.29 -7.56
CA LYS A 56 3.52 8.93 -8.10
C LYS A 56 3.14 8.96 -9.58
N ILE A 57 2.08 9.67 -9.96
CA ILE A 57 1.64 9.80 -11.36
C ILE A 57 2.79 10.35 -12.23
N VAL A 58 3.39 11.48 -11.83
CA VAL A 58 4.50 12.09 -12.58
C VAL A 58 5.71 11.14 -12.68
N GLN A 59 6.05 10.45 -11.58
CA GLN A 59 7.12 9.46 -11.55
C GLN A 59 6.88 8.33 -12.55
N TYR A 60 5.67 7.79 -12.60
CA TYR A 60 5.35 6.67 -13.50
C TYR A 60 5.20 7.11 -14.96
N PHE A 61 4.78 8.35 -15.22
CA PHE A 61 4.93 8.95 -16.56
C PHE A 61 6.39 9.04 -17.00
N CYS A 62 7.29 9.46 -16.09
CA CYS A 62 8.72 9.46 -16.36
C CYS A 62 9.24 8.04 -16.67
N LYS A 63 8.85 7.04 -15.87
CA LYS A 63 9.19 5.63 -16.13
C LYS A 63 8.66 5.12 -17.46
N LEU A 64 7.45 5.52 -17.84
CA LEU A 64 6.86 5.17 -19.14
C LEU A 64 7.66 5.81 -20.29
N ALA A 65 7.99 7.10 -20.18
CA ALA A 65 8.82 7.79 -21.16
C ALA A 65 10.21 7.14 -21.32
N LEU A 66 10.79 6.64 -20.23
CA LEU A 66 12.04 5.87 -20.25
C LEU A 66 11.87 4.51 -20.95
N ALA A 67 10.73 3.84 -20.75
CA ALA A 67 10.41 2.56 -21.39
C ALA A 67 10.19 2.70 -22.90
N VAL A 68 9.62 3.82 -23.36
CA VAL A 68 9.42 4.15 -24.79
C VAL A 68 10.71 4.69 -25.46
N ASN A 69 11.82 4.72 -24.72
CA ASN A 69 13.20 4.83 -25.21
C ASN A 69 13.54 6.13 -25.96
N GLN A 70 13.24 7.28 -25.35
CA GLN A 70 13.76 8.57 -25.78
C GLN A 70 15.21 8.77 -25.30
N ALA A 71 16.19 8.24 -26.04
CA ALA A 71 17.62 8.23 -25.65
C ALA A 71 18.17 9.61 -25.25
N LYS A 72 17.67 10.68 -25.88
CA LYS A 72 18.06 12.08 -25.64
C LYS A 72 17.76 12.57 -24.21
N TYR A 73 16.66 12.12 -23.60
CA TYR A 73 16.19 12.63 -22.31
C TYR A 73 16.37 11.64 -21.15
N LYS A 74 16.93 10.46 -21.45
CA LYS A 74 17.05 9.34 -20.51
C LYS A 74 17.73 9.70 -19.17
N PRO A 75 18.84 10.46 -19.12
CA PRO A 75 19.49 10.80 -17.85
C PRO A 75 18.66 11.78 -16.99
N MET A 76 18.04 12.77 -17.63
CA MET A 76 17.26 13.80 -16.95
C MET A 76 15.96 13.23 -16.39
N ILE A 77 15.21 12.49 -17.22
CA ILE A 77 13.95 11.84 -16.83
C ILE A 77 14.22 10.76 -15.76
N GLY A 78 15.33 10.01 -15.88
CA GLY A 78 15.75 9.04 -14.87
C GLY A 78 16.03 9.68 -13.51
N THR A 79 16.76 10.79 -13.50
CA THR A 79 17.02 11.57 -12.27
C THR A 79 15.72 12.08 -11.65
N LEU A 80 14.83 12.66 -12.46
CA LEU A 80 13.54 13.15 -11.97
C LEU A 80 12.69 12.03 -11.36
N ALA A 81 12.60 10.87 -12.03
CA ALA A 81 11.88 9.72 -11.51
C ALA A 81 12.46 9.22 -10.17
N LYS A 82 13.79 9.24 -10.02
CA LYS A 82 14.46 8.88 -8.76
C LYS A 82 14.16 9.88 -7.65
N GLN A 83 14.25 11.18 -7.93
CA GLN A 83 13.95 12.24 -6.96
C GLN A 83 12.49 12.20 -6.51
N LEU A 84 11.54 12.00 -7.43
CA LEU A 84 10.13 11.82 -7.09
C LEU A 84 9.90 10.57 -6.23
N SER A 85 10.61 9.47 -6.49
CA SER A 85 10.54 8.27 -5.64
C SER A 85 11.02 8.56 -4.21
N GLY A 86 12.14 9.28 -4.07
CA GLY A 86 12.68 9.68 -2.77
C GLY A 86 11.73 10.62 -2.02
N ALA A 87 11.19 11.64 -2.70
CA ALA A 87 10.20 12.55 -2.12
C ALA A 87 8.95 11.81 -1.62
N ARG A 88 8.51 10.78 -2.36
CA ARG A 88 7.38 9.93 -1.94
C ARG A 88 7.68 9.07 -0.73
N ARG A 89 8.88 8.53 -0.59
CA ARG A 89 9.30 7.84 0.65
C ARG A 89 9.19 8.80 1.84
N VAL A 90 9.71 10.02 1.72
CA VAL A 90 9.59 11.06 2.76
C VAL A 90 8.13 11.38 3.11
N MET A 91 7.25 11.55 2.11
CA MET A 91 5.83 11.84 2.34
C MET A 91 5.05 10.71 3.01
N ARG A 92 5.59 9.47 2.99
CA ARG A 92 5.01 8.28 3.61
C ARG A 92 5.62 7.95 4.97
N LEU A 93 6.63 8.67 5.44
CA LEU A 93 7.27 8.42 6.73
C LEU A 93 6.24 8.38 7.86
N GLY A 94 6.28 7.35 8.70
CA GLY A 94 5.34 7.20 9.80
C GLY A 94 3.96 6.68 9.39
N LYS A 95 3.78 6.22 8.15
CA LYS A 95 2.54 5.53 7.72
C LYS A 95 2.29 4.24 8.50
N SER A 96 3.34 3.63 9.06
CA SER A 96 3.26 2.52 10.01
C SER A 96 2.39 2.82 11.24
N LEU A 97 2.27 4.10 11.65
CA LEU A 97 1.39 4.51 12.76
C LEU A 97 -0.10 4.31 12.48
N LYS A 98 -0.49 4.14 11.20
CA LYS A 98 -1.87 3.78 10.83
C LYS A 98 -2.25 2.36 11.27
N VAL A 99 -1.32 1.56 11.78
CA VAL A 99 -1.57 0.21 12.30
C VAL A 99 -2.73 0.18 13.29
N LEU A 100 -2.88 1.18 14.16
CA LEU A 100 -3.93 1.19 15.18
C LEU A 100 -5.33 1.24 14.56
N ASN A 101 -5.53 2.17 13.62
CA ASN A 101 -6.81 2.31 12.91
C ASN A 101 -7.08 1.07 12.05
N ASN A 102 -6.08 0.63 11.29
CA ASN A 102 -6.24 -0.53 10.40
C ASN A 102 -6.49 -1.82 11.19
N THR A 103 -5.89 -1.98 12.37
CA THR A 103 -6.12 -3.13 13.25
C THR A 103 -7.54 -3.10 13.79
N SER A 104 -8.04 -1.94 14.21
CA SER A 104 -9.43 -1.77 14.63
C SER A 104 -10.41 -2.12 13.51
N ASP A 105 -10.14 -1.66 12.28
CA ASP A 105 -10.94 -1.99 11.10
C ASP A 105 -10.90 -3.50 10.81
N ALA A 106 -9.71 -4.11 10.87
CA ALA A 106 -9.55 -5.55 10.67
C ALA A 106 -10.28 -6.40 11.71
N PHE A 107 -10.37 -5.95 12.97
CA PHE A 107 -11.17 -6.62 14.00
C PHE A 107 -12.67 -6.47 13.77
N SER A 108 -13.10 -5.45 13.03
CA SER A 108 -14.50 -5.22 12.68
C SER A 108 -14.99 -6.12 11.54
N GLU A 109 -14.08 -6.80 10.84
CA GLU A 109 -14.42 -7.78 9.82
C GLU A 109 -15.16 -9.00 10.41
N PRO A 110 -16.06 -9.64 9.65
CA PRO A 110 -16.75 -10.87 10.04
C PRO A 110 -15.77 -11.97 10.48
N GLU A 111 -16.19 -12.79 11.46
CA GLU A 111 -15.37 -13.88 11.98
C GLU A 111 -15.02 -14.89 10.88
N GLY A 112 -13.84 -15.51 11.00
CA GLY A 112 -13.35 -16.51 10.06
C GLY A 112 -12.25 -15.99 9.14
N TRP A 113 -12.33 -16.33 7.87
CA TRP A 113 -11.22 -16.09 6.93
C TRP A 113 -11.01 -14.61 6.62
N GLN A 114 -12.07 -13.79 6.61
CA GLN A 114 -11.99 -12.36 6.30
C GLN A 114 -11.20 -11.60 7.37
N ARG A 115 -11.58 -11.74 8.64
CA ARG A 115 -10.81 -11.20 9.78
C ARG A 115 -9.36 -11.69 9.79
N THR A 116 -9.14 -12.97 9.53
CA THR A 116 -7.78 -13.54 9.47
C THR A 116 -6.95 -12.90 8.36
N ALA A 117 -7.50 -12.79 7.14
CA ALA A 117 -6.84 -12.14 6.02
C ALA A 117 -6.58 -10.66 6.28
N ALA A 118 -7.54 -9.94 6.88
CA ALA A 118 -7.39 -8.54 7.24
C ALA A 118 -6.28 -8.33 8.28
N LEU A 119 -6.24 -9.13 9.35
CA LEU A 119 -5.18 -9.07 10.36
C LEU A 119 -3.79 -9.40 9.79
N LEU A 120 -3.70 -10.40 8.91
CA LEU A 120 -2.46 -10.74 8.20
C LEU A 120 -2.00 -9.60 7.29
N SER A 121 -2.93 -8.98 6.56
CA SER A 121 -2.64 -7.82 5.71
C SER A 121 -2.12 -6.64 6.54
N VAL A 122 -2.79 -6.31 7.65
CA VAL A 122 -2.36 -5.22 8.54
C VAL A 122 -0.98 -5.50 9.14
N SER A 123 -0.73 -6.74 9.56
CA SER A 123 0.56 -7.14 10.13
C SER A 123 1.70 -7.01 9.11
N ALA A 124 1.54 -7.62 7.93
CA ALA A 124 2.54 -7.55 6.87
C ALA A 124 2.72 -6.12 6.32
N GLY A 125 1.64 -5.36 6.20
CA GLY A 125 1.67 -3.97 5.74
C GLY A 125 2.37 -3.05 6.71
N THR A 126 2.16 -3.24 8.01
CA THR A 126 2.86 -2.48 9.06
C THR A 126 4.35 -2.78 9.07
N LEU A 127 4.73 -4.07 8.97
CA LEU A 127 6.14 -4.46 8.85
C LEU A 127 6.78 -3.91 7.57
N GLY A 128 6.03 -3.89 6.46
CA GLY A 128 6.46 -3.29 5.20
C GLY A 128 6.66 -1.78 5.31
N ASP A 129 5.71 -1.06 5.91
CA ASP A 129 5.81 0.40 6.10
C ASP A 129 7.00 0.75 7.03
N LEU A 130 7.23 -0.02 8.11
CA LEU A 130 8.43 0.14 8.95
C LEU A 130 9.72 -0.14 8.16
N GLY A 131 9.71 -1.19 7.34
CA GLY A 131 10.84 -1.52 6.48
C GLY A 131 11.17 -0.43 5.47
N ASP A 132 10.17 0.20 4.84
CA ASP A 132 10.37 1.33 3.90
C ASP A 132 10.99 2.53 4.63
N ASP A 133 10.54 2.84 5.85
CA ASP A 133 11.12 3.92 6.67
C ASP A 133 12.60 3.66 7.01
N ILE A 134 12.93 2.43 7.39
CA ILE A 134 14.31 2.02 7.72
C ILE A 134 15.21 2.02 6.46
N CYS A 135 14.71 1.48 5.34
CA CYS A 135 15.47 1.47 4.08
C CYS A 135 15.68 2.89 3.56
N TRP A 136 14.69 3.77 3.68
CA TRP A 136 14.86 5.19 3.38
C TRP A 136 15.94 5.85 4.26
N ALA A 137 15.97 5.56 5.56
CA ALA A 137 17.01 6.10 6.43
C ALA A 137 18.42 5.59 6.04
N SER A 138 18.53 4.34 5.56
CA SER A 138 19.76 3.80 4.97
C SER A 138 20.17 4.55 3.70
N ASP A 139 19.23 4.83 2.78
CA ASP A 139 19.48 5.61 1.56
C ASP A 139 19.99 7.03 1.85
N MET A 140 19.57 7.61 2.98
CA MET A 140 20.00 8.95 3.44
C MET A 140 21.32 8.92 4.23
N ALA A 141 21.99 7.75 4.31
CA ALA A 141 23.19 7.54 5.12
C ALA A 141 23.00 7.84 6.63
N ILE A 142 21.76 7.76 7.12
CA ILE A 142 21.43 7.86 8.55
C ILE A 142 21.66 6.50 9.23
N LEU A 143 21.36 5.42 8.51
CA LEU A 143 21.59 4.04 8.94
C LEU A 143 22.62 3.34 8.03
N PRO A 144 23.23 2.21 8.48
CA PRO A 144 24.16 1.44 7.66
C PRO A 144 23.59 1.05 6.30
N SER A 145 24.43 1.13 5.25
CA SER A 145 24.03 0.89 3.86
C SER A 145 23.55 -0.54 3.57
N TRP A 146 23.97 -1.53 4.37
CA TRP A 146 23.54 -2.92 4.22
C TRP A 146 22.03 -3.10 4.46
N ILE A 147 21.39 -2.17 5.18
CA ILE A 147 19.95 -2.24 5.44
C ILE A 147 19.15 -1.96 4.16
N GLY A 148 19.65 -1.12 3.25
CA GLY A 148 19.01 -0.89 1.95
C GLY A 148 18.87 -2.17 1.10
N GLU A 149 19.65 -3.22 1.37
CA GLU A 149 19.50 -4.52 0.68
C GLU A 149 18.18 -5.23 1.02
N TYR A 150 17.51 -4.84 2.11
CA TYR A 150 16.23 -5.37 2.54
C TYR A 150 15.03 -4.77 1.81
N ASP A 151 15.22 -3.80 0.89
CA ASP A 151 14.13 -3.24 0.06
C ASP A 151 13.33 -4.36 -0.63
N LYS A 152 13.99 -5.42 -1.09
CA LYS A 152 13.33 -6.59 -1.71
C LYS A 152 12.38 -7.32 -0.75
N TRP A 153 12.70 -7.37 0.54
CA TRP A 153 11.83 -7.96 1.56
C TRP A 153 10.63 -7.07 1.85
N VAL A 154 10.81 -5.74 1.84
CA VAL A 154 9.71 -4.77 1.94
C VAL A 154 8.74 -4.94 0.77
N ASP A 155 9.24 -5.08 -0.46
CA ASP A 155 8.40 -5.33 -1.64
C ASP A 155 7.65 -6.68 -1.54
N ARG A 156 8.27 -7.72 -0.96
CA ARG A 156 7.60 -9.02 -0.71
C ARG A 156 6.50 -8.91 0.33
N LEU A 157 6.71 -8.15 1.39
CA LEU A 157 5.67 -7.87 2.40
C LEU A 157 4.49 -7.14 1.75
N TRP A 158 4.77 -6.15 0.89
CA TRP A 158 3.71 -5.46 0.14
C TRP A 158 2.96 -6.39 -0.83
N PHE A 159 3.67 -7.28 -1.53
CA PHE A 159 3.01 -8.31 -2.32
C PHE A 159 2.09 -9.19 -1.46
N PHE A 160 2.57 -9.62 -0.30
CA PHE A 160 1.79 -10.46 0.61
C PHE A 160 0.52 -9.75 1.12
N THR A 161 0.58 -8.44 1.43
CA THR A 161 -0.64 -7.69 1.79
C THR A 161 -1.67 -7.71 0.67
N LEU A 162 -1.21 -7.59 -0.59
CA LEU A 162 -2.12 -7.61 -1.75
C LEU A 162 -2.75 -8.98 -1.98
N CYS A 163 -2.06 -10.08 -1.66
CA CYS A 163 -2.66 -11.42 -1.65
C CYS A 163 -3.80 -11.56 -0.64
N CYS A 164 -3.74 -10.84 0.48
CA CYS A 164 -4.81 -10.79 1.47
C CYS A 164 -5.92 -9.80 1.07
N ASP A 165 -5.55 -8.61 0.58
CA ASP A 165 -6.49 -7.52 0.28
C ASP A 165 -7.34 -7.77 -0.98
N LEU A 166 -6.80 -8.45 -1.99
CA LEU A 166 -7.53 -8.69 -3.25
C LEU A 166 -8.80 -9.55 -3.05
N PRO A 167 -8.75 -10.69 -2.34
CA PRO A 167 -9.95 -11.44 -1.98
C PRO A 167 -10.95 -10.62 -1.16
N LEU A 168 -10.47 -9.85 -0.18
CA LEU A 168 -11.33 -8.99 0.65
C LEU A 168 -12.06 -7.93 -0.20
N ASN A 169 -11.33 -7.24 -1.08
CA ASN A 169 -11.93 -6.27 -2.01
C ASN A 169 -12.90 -6.93 -3.00
N THR A 170 -12.65 -8.18 -3.39
CA THR A 170 -13.56 -8.94 -4.26
C THR A 170 -14.88 -9.23 -3.55
N VAL A 171 -14.84 -9.61 -2.27
CA VAL A 171 -16.06 -9.76 -1.47
C VAL A 171 -16.79 -8.43 -1.33
N ALA A 172 -16.10 -7.36 -0.95
CA ALA A 172 -16.70 -6.04 -0.81
C ALA A 172 -17.36 -5.56 -2.13
N LEU A 173 -16.80 -5.93 -3.28
CA LEU A 173 -17.36 -5.63 -4.59
C LEU A 173 -18.66 -6.40 -4.83
N LEU A 174 -18.68 -7.70 -4.51
CA LEU A 174 -19.88 -8.54 -4.64
C LEU A 174 -20.99 -8.06 -3.71
N GLU A 175 -20.67 -7.70 -2.47
CA GLU A 175 -21.62 -7.15 -1.50
C GLU A 175 -22.16 -5.79 -1.94
N ALA A 176 -21.31 -4.89 -2.44
CA ALA A 176 -21.75 -3.60 -2.96
C ALA A 176 -22.68 -3.76 -4.16
N ARG A 177 -22.41 -4.75 -5.03
CA ARG A 177 -23.28 -5.09 -6.16
C ARG A 177 -24.61 -5.68 -5.69
N ALA A 178 -24.59 -6.60 -4.74
CA ALA A 178 -25.81 -7.19 -4.18
C ALA A 178 -26.69 -6.12 -3.51
N ALA A 179 -26.09 -5.20 -2.75
CA ALA A 179 -26.80 -4.09 -2.12
C ALA A 179 -27.45 -3.16 -3.15
N LEU A 180 -26.77 -2.85 -4.26
CA LEU A 180 -27.35 -2.05 -5.34
C LEU A 180 -28.53 -2.76 -6.01
N LEU A 181 -28.44 -4.07 -6.24
CA LEU A 181 -29.53 -4.85 -6.85
C LEU A 181 -30.75 -5.02 -5.94
N ALA A 182 -30.54 -5.00 -4.62
CA ALA A 182 -31.62 -5.07 -3.64
C ALA A 182 -32.29 -3.70 -3.39
N CYS A 183 -31.69 -2.60 -3.84
CA CYS A 183 -32.20 -1.25 -3.65
C CYS A 183 -33.08 -0.86 -4.83
N ASP A 184 -34.32 -0.47 -4.55
CA ASP A 184 -35.27 -0.01 -5.55
C ASP A 184 -35.10 1.51 -5.79
N PRO A 185 -34.74 1.94 -7.02
CA PRO A 185 -34.55 3.36 -7.33
C PRO A 185 -35.82 4.20 -7.24
N GLU A 186 -37.01 3.60 -7.37
CA GLU A 186 -38.27 4.33 -7.26
C GLU A 186 -38.64 4.60 -5.80
N THR A 187 -38.38 3.64 -4.92
CA THR A 187 -38.69 3.73 -3.50
C THR A 187 -37.65 4.54 -2.72
N ASP A 188 -36.35 4.39 -3.03
CA ASP A 188 -35.25 5.08 -2.33
C ASP A 188 -34.17 5.57 -3.31
N PRO A 189 -34.39 6.70 -4.01
CA PRO A 189 -33.43 7.22 -4.99
C PRO A 189 -32.09 7.64 -4.36
N VAL A 190 -32.11 8.11 -3.10
CA VAL A 190 -30.91 8.54 -2.37
C VAL A 190 -30.07 7.33 -1.96
N GLY A 191 -30.72 6.30 -1.40
CA GLY A 191 -30.07 5.02 -1.09
C GLY A 191 -29.51 4.36 -2.33
N TYR A 192 -30.26 4.35 -3.43
CA TYR A 192 -29.82 3.80 -4.71
C TYR A 192 -28.56 4.51 -5.22
N HIS A 193 -28.55 5.84 -5.25
CA HIS A 193 -27.36 6.62 -5.62
C HIS A 193 -26.18 6.32 -4.70
N ASN A 194 -26.40 6.24 -3.39
CA ASN A 194 -25.34 5.92 -2.42
C ASN A 194 -24.78 4.49 -2.61
N CYS A 195 -25.61 3.53 -3.03
CA CYS A 195 -25.17 2.20 -3.44
C CYS A 195 -24.34 2.24 -4.74
N GLN A 196 -24.73 3.05 -5.73
CA GLN A 196 -23.93 3.26 -6.95
C GLN A 196 -22.55 3.85 -6.63
N VAL A 197 -22.51 4.88 -5.79
CA VAL A 197 -21.27 5.50 -5.29
C VAL A 197 -20.39 4.47 -4.59
N LYS A 198 -20.96 3.62 -3.71
CA LYS A 198 -20.23 2.55 -3.02
C LYS A 198 -19.66 1.56 -4.03
N LEU A 199 -20.47 1.07 -4.98
CA LEU A 199 -20.03 0.13 -6.00
C LEU A 199 -18.89 0.70 -6.85
N ALA A 200 -19.01 1.95 -7.30
CA ALA A 200 -17.97 2.62 -8.08
C ALA A 200 -16.67 2.77 -7.27
N SER A 201 -16.77 3.20 -6.01
CA SER A 201 -15.60 3.36 -5.11
C SER A 201 -14.87 2.03 -4.86
N VAL A 202 -15.61 0.94 -4.62
CA VAL A 202 -15.01 -0.40 -4.43
C VAL A 202 -14.44 -0.93 -5.75
N THR A 203 -15.11 -0.70 -6.88
CA THR A 203 -14.59 -1.06 -8.22
C THR A 203 -13.24 -0.38 -8.50
N ILE A 204 -13.13 0.92 -8.24
CA ILE A 204 -11.86 1.66 -8.38
C ILE A 204 -10.78 1.06 -7.46
N SER A 205 -11.17 0.64 -6.25
CA SER A 205 -10.25 0.00 -5.29
C SER A 205 -9.77 -1.37 -5.77
N GLN A 206 -10.65 -2.15 -6.41
CA GLN A 206 -10.30 -3.44 -7.01
C GLN A 206 -9.35 -3.26 -8.19
N VAL A 207 -9.64 -2.34 -9.11
CA VAL A 207 -8.75 -2.03 -10.25
C VAL A 207 -7.37 -1.59 -9.77
N LYS A 208 -7.33 -0.71 -8.77
CA LYS A 208 -6.09 -0.31 -8.09
C LYS A 208 -5.37 -1.53 -7.50
N GLY A 209 -6.08 -2.38 -6.76
CA GLY A 209 -5.50 -3.56 -6.10
C GLY A 209 -4.86 -4.53 -7.10
N VAL A 210 -5.52 -4.77 -8.24
CA VAL A 210 -4.97 -5.63 -9.31
C VAL A 210 -3.73 -4.99 -9.94
N ALA A 211 -3.76 -3.68 -10.19
CA ALA A 211 -2.60 -2.97 -10.70
C ALA A 211 -1.43 -2.99 -9.70
N ASP A 212 -1.69 -2.76 -8.41
CA ASP A 212 -0.68 -2.86 -7.34
C ASP A 212 -0.13 -4.28 -7.21
N PHE A 213 -0.98 -5.32 -7.38
CA PHE A 213 -0.55 -6.72 -7.38
C PHE A 213 0.49 -6.98 -8.45
N PHE A 214 0.19 -6.67 -9.71
CA PHE A 214 1.16 -6.84 -10.80
C PHE A 214 2.40 -5.95 -10.66
N HIS A 215 2.27 -4.79 -10.03
CA HIS A 215 3.38 -3.90 -9.78
C HIS A 215 4.32 -4.47 -8.69
N SER A 216 3.76 -4.92 -7.57
CA SER A 216 4.50 -5.51 -6.46
C SER A 216 5.13 -6.86 -6.83
N THR A 217 4.47 -7.71 -7.64
CA THR A 217 5.07 -8.96 -8.11
C THR A 217 6.33 -8.73 -8.93
N ARG A 218 6.36 -7.65 -9.72
CA ARG A 218 7.56 -7.29 -10.49
C ARG A 218 8.69 -6.85 -9.57
N LEU A 219 8.40 -6.01 -8.58
CA LEU A 219 9.41 -5.55 -7.62
C LEU A 219 9.95 -6.68 -6.75
N ALA A 220 9.05 -7.53 -6.23
CA ALA A 220 9.38 -8.62 -5.31
C ALA A 220 10.03 -9.84 -5.98
N PHE A 221 9.59 -10.18 -7.20
CA PHE A 221 9.94 -11.45 -7.86
C PHE A 221 10.34 -11.32 -9.34
N ASN A 222 10.29 -10.13 -9.94
CA ASN A 222 10.42 -9.92 -11.39
C ASN A 222 9.39 -10.73 -12.23
N TRP A 223 8.15 -10.88 -11.71
CA TRP A 223 7.06 -11.64 -12.34
C TRP A 223 5.86 -10.75 -12.70
N PRO A 224 5.04 -11.05 -13.74
CA PRO A 224 5.17 -12.12 -14.74
C PRO A 224 6.13 -11.78 -15.88
N THR A 225 6.42 -10.50 -16.07
CA THR A 225 7.41 -10.04 -17.04
C THR A 225 8.41 -9.13 -16.33
N SER A 226 9.65 -9.12 -16.81
CA SER A 226 10.67 -8.14 -16.43
C SER A 226 10.47 -6.79 -17.16
N SER A 227 9.31 -6.56 -17.78
CA SER A 227 9.04 -5.37 -18.58
C SER A 227 8.94 -4.12 -17.72
N THR A 228 9.80 -3.14 -18.02
CA THR A 228 9.72 -1.79 -17.44
C THR A 228 8.44 -1.06 -17.85
N GLY A 229 7.85 -1.40 -19.00
CA GLY A 229 6.58 -0.86 -19.46
C GLY A 229 5.41 -1.32 -18.58
N GLN A 230 5.38 -2.61 -18.19
CA GLN A 230 4.39 -3.12 -17.26
C GLN A 230 4.47 -2.39 -15.90
N ASP A 231 5.68 -2.22 -15.37
CA ASP A 231 5.92 -1.45 -14.13
C ASP A 231 5.30 -0.06 -14.21
N ALA A 232 5.57 0.61 -15.34
CA ALA A 232 5.15 1.97 -15.60
C ALA A 232 3.63 2.10 -15.62
N VAL A 233 2.97 1.24 -16.41
CA VAL A 233 1.51 1.26 -16.60
C VAL A 233 0.78 0.86 -15.32
N CYS A 234 1.18 -0.23 -14.67
CA CYS A 234 0.54 -0.67 -13.42
C CYS A 234 0.69 0.39 -12.31
N GLY A 235 1.87 0.99 -12.18
CA GLY A 235 2.10 2.07 -11.22
C GLY A 235 1.26 3.32 -11.51
N LEU A 236 1.08 3.68 -12.79
CA LEU A 236 0.26 4.80 -13.22
C LEU A 236 -1.23 4.57 -12.96
N ILE A 237 -1.76 3.39 -13.30
CA ILE A 237 -3.16 3.00 -13.06
C ILE A 237 -3.45 3.05 -11.56
N SER A 238 -2.60 2.39 -10.75
CA SER A 238 -2.72 2.39 -9.29
C SER A 238 -2.77 3.81 -8.72
N ALA A 239 -1.82 4.67 -9.14
CA ALA A 239 -1.74 6.04 -8.66
C ALA A 239 -2.98 6.88 -9.05
N SER A 240 -3.45 6.70 -10.28
CA SER A 240 -4.63 7.40 -10.81
C SER A 240 -5.91 7.00 -10.06
N CYS A 241 -6.10 5.70 -9.82
CA CYS A 241 -7.22 5.21 -9.01
C CYS A 241 -7.18 5.75 -7.58
N SER A 242 -6.01 5.80 -6.94
CA SER A 242 -5.86 6.43 -5.62
C SER A 242 -6.20 7.93 -5.66
N LEU A 243 -5.74 8.66 -6.67
CA LEU A 243 -6.03 10.09 -6.79
C LEU A 243 -7.53 10.35 -7.00
N LEU A 244 -8.21 9.54 -7.84
CA LEU A 244 -9.65 9.64 -8.06
C LEU A 244 -10.45 9.48 -6.75
N LYS A 245 -10.04 8.54 -5.88
CA LYS A 245 -10.68 8.36 -4.56
C LYS A 245 -10.47 9.52 -3.60
N ILE A 246 -9.35 10.24 -3.73
CA ILE A 246 -9.06 11.43 -2.93
C ILE A 246 -9.83 12.64 -3.48
N TRP A 247 -9.84 12.80 -4.80
CA TRP A 247 -10.51 13.91 -5.48
C TRP A 247 -12.04 13.88 -5.32
N LYS A 248 -12.64 12.68 -5.32
CA LYS A 248 -14.09 12.46 -5.19
C LYS A 248 -14.92 13.31 -6.18
N PRO A 249 -14.81 13.04 -7.49
CA PRO A 249 -15.71 13.62 -8.50
C PRO A 249 -17.18 13.36 -8.14
N ASP A 250 -18.10 14.13 -8.73
CA ASP A 250 -19.52 14.15 -8.35
C ASP A 250 -20.17 12.75 -8.32
N PHE A 251 -19.83 11.87 -9.26
CA PHE A 251 -20.34 10.48 -9.27
C PHE A 251 -19.84 9.58 -8.12
N LEU A 252 -18.85 10.05 -7.35
CA LEU A 252 -18.36 9.41 -6.13
C LEU A 252 -18.76 10.16 -4.86
N GLN A 253 -19.55 11.23 -4.98
CA GLN A 253 -20.08 11.96 -3.83
C GLN A 253 -21.39 11.34 -3.39
N LYS A 254 -21.47 11.02 -2.09
CA LYS A 254 -22.72 10.56 -1.48
C LYS A 254 -23.67 11.73 -1.36
N THR A 255 -24.95 11.47 -1.61
CA THR A 255 -26.02 12.43 -1.36
C THR A 255 -26.50 12.24 0.06
N THR A 256 -26.59 13.33 0.81
CA THR A 256 -27.15 13.39 2.17
C THR A 256 -28.64 13.60 2.14
#